data_AF-A0A2T7BFF2-F1
#
_entry.id   AF-A0A2T7BFF2-F1
#
_cell.length_a   1.000
_cell.length_b   1.000
_cell.length_c   1.000
_cell.angle_alpha   90.00
_cell.angle_beta   90.00
_cell.angle_gamma   90.00
#
_symmetry.space_group_name_H-M   'P 1'
#
loop_
_entity.id
_entity.type
_entity.pdbx_description
1 polymer ?
#
loop_
_entity_poly.entity_id
_entity_poly.type
_entity_poly.pdbx_seq_one_letter_code
_entity_poly.pdbx_strand_id
1 'polypeptide(L)'
;MTDIKFKVASVAQNAGDGQQGPKGDPGESAYQIWLDAGNTGTEADFLASLKGEKGDQGEPGEKGDPGDAGPQGDKGNTGDRGADGNTVLYGAGAPAAGTGVDGNFYIDTTTHTMYGPKAGTWPAGTGLIGPKGDQGDPGTPGTNGDDGAAGRSIQVFEQTDEPAGSTYFPGDLWIQPA
;
A
#
# COMPACT_ATOMS: atom_id res chain seq x y z
N MET A 1 -114.73 -49.08 76.51
CA MET A 1 -115.06 -50.43 76.03
C MET A 1 -115.70 -50.24 74.67
N THR A 2 -115.15 -50.64 73.53
CA THR A 2 -114.14 -51.67 73.25
C THR A 2 -113.60 -51.38 71.84
N ASP A 3 -112.28 -51.49 71.65
CA ASP A 3 -111.63 -51.40 70.33
C ASP A 3 -112.14 -52.48 69.38
N ILE A 4 -112.41 -52.12 68.12
CA ILE A 4 -112.55 -53.08 67.03
C ILE A 4 -111.56 -52.71 65.93
N LYS A 5 -110.50 -53.52 65.83
CA LYS A 5 -109.53 -53.50 64.73
C LYS A 5 -110.10 -54.25 63.53
N PHE A 6 -110.04 -53.67 62.33
CA PHE A 6 -110.13 -54.42 61.08
C PHE A 6 -108.88 -54.20 60.21
N LYS A 7 -108.38 -55.31 59.68
CA LYS A 7 -107.09 -55.53 59.03
C LYS A 7 -107.24 -55.37 57.52
N VAL A 8 -106.31 -54.65 56.88
CA VAL A 8 -106.27 -54.41 55.43
C VAL A 8 -106.03 -55.71 54.66
N ALA A 9 -106.73 -55.89 53.54
CA ALA A 9 -106.33 -56.78 52.45
C ALA A 9 -106.36 -56.01 51.12
N SER A 10 -105.24 -56.06 50.42
CA SER A 10 -104.96 -55.45 49.12
C SER A 10 -105.74 -56.10 47.97
N VAL A 11 -106.26 -55.28 47.05
CA VAL A 11 -106.45 -55.65 45.63
C VAL A 11 -106.09 -54.45 44.77
N ALA A 12 -105.30 -54.69 43.73
CA ALA A 12 -104.71 -53.70 42.84
C ALA A 12 -105.37 -53.67 41.45
N GLN A 13 -105.27 -52.49 40.81
CA GLN A 13 -105.22 -52.19 39.37
C GLN A 13 -106.49 -52.34 38.49
N ASN A 14 -106.86 -51.25 37.79
CA ASN A 14 -106.38 -50.99 36.43
C ASN A 14 -106.89 -49.63 35.89
N ALA A 15 -105.97 -48.77 35.45
CA ALA A 15 -106.22 -47.61 34.58
C ALA A 15 -105.61 -47.95 33.20
N GLY A 16 -106.37 -47.75 32.12
CA GLY A 16 -105.97 -48.16 30.77
C GLY A 16 -105.21 -47.07 30.02
N ASP A 17 -104.00 -47.39 29.57
CA ASP A 17 -103.15 -46.60 28.68
C ASP A 17 -103.47 -46.90 27.20
N GLY A 18 -103.54 -45.85 26.37
CA GLY A 18 -103.70 -45.98 24.91
C GLY A 18 -102.46 -46.59 24.25
N GLN A 19 -102.65 -47.61 23.41
CA GLN A 19 -101.55 -48.32 22.78
C GLN A 19 -100.87 -47.46 21.70
N GLN A 20 -99.57 -47.20 21.88
CA GLN A 20 -98.69 -46.73 20.81
C GLN A 20 -98.71 -47.74 19.65
N GLY A 21 -98.81 -47.26 18.40
CA GLY A 21 -98.79 -48.12 17.22
C GLY A 21 -97.51 -48.97 17.11
N PRO A 22 -97.53 -50.09 16.37
CA PRO A 22 -96.39 -50.98 16.29
C PRO A 22 -95.17 -50.21 15.77
N LYS A 23 -94.01 -50.50 16.36
CA LYS A 23 -92.72 -50.05 15.84
C LYS A 23 -92.60 -50.54 14.40
N GLY A 24 -92.31 -49.64 13.45
CA GLY A 24 -92.07 -50.01 12.06
C GLY A 24 -90.92 -51.02 11.93
N ASP A 25 -90.94 -51.80 10.85
CA ASP A 25 -89.91 -52.80 10.59
C ASP A 25 -88.51 -52.15 10.56
N PRO A 26 -87.47 -52.82 11.08
CA PRO A 26 -86.10 -52.34 10.92
C PRO A 26 -85.78 -52.16 9.43
N GLY A 27 -85.24 -50.99 9.05
CA GLY A 27 -84.75 -50.77 7.70
C GLY A 27 -83.58 -51.70 7.36
N GLU A 28 -83.30 -51.87 6.07
CA GLU A 28 -82.16 -52.65 5.57
C GLU A 28 -80.83 -52.15 6.15
N SER A 29 -79.91 -53.08 6.39
CA SER A 29 -78.57 -52.71 6.81
C SER A 29 -77.80 -52.10 5.63
N ALA A 30 -76.81 -51.26 5.92
CA ALA A 30 -75.94 -50.70 4.87
C ALA A 30 -75.23 -51.80 4.06
N TYR A 31 -74.98 -52.96 4.67
CA TYR A 31 -74.43 -54.14 3.99
C TYR A 31 -75.43 -54.75 3.00
N GLN A 32 -76.71 -54.81 3.34
CA GLN A 32 -77.73 -55.32 2.42
C GLN A 32 -77.90 -54.40 1.20
N ILE A 33 -77.92 -53.07 1.43
CA ILE A 33 -77.94 -52.08 0.35
C ILE A 33 -76.70 -52.22 -0.55
N TRP A 34 -75.54 -52.54 0.03
CA TRP A 34 -74.30 -52.79 -0.72
C TRP A 34 -74.40 -54.06 -1.58
N LEU A 35 -75.00 -55.15 -1.09
CA LEU A 35 -75.28 -56.35 -1.88
C LEU A 35 -76.30 -56.08 -3.00
N ASP A 36 -77.36 -55.33 -2.72
CA ASP A 36 -78.42 -55.00 -3.68
C ASP A 36 -77.90 -54.08 -4.82
N ALA A 37 -76.84 -53.32 -4.55
CA ALA A 37 -76.09 -52.59 -5.56
C ALA A 37 -75.25 -53.49 -6.49
N GLY A 38 -75.35 -54.82 -6.34
CA GLY A 38 -74.66 -55.82 -7.16
C GLY A 38 -73.26 -56.20 -6.65
N ASN A 39 -72.88 -55.78 -5.44
CA ASN A 39 -71.62 -56.22 -4.84
C ASN A 39 -71.77 -57.62 -4.25
N THR A 40 -70.65 -58.33 -4.14
CA THR A 40 -70.59 -59.66 -3.53
C THR A 40 -69.41 -59.69 -2.57
N GLY A 41 -69.54 -60.43 -1.47
CA GLY A 41 -68.51 -60.52 -0.45
C GLY A 41 -69.13 -60.75 0.93
N THR A 42 -68.30 -60.64 1.95
CA THR A 42 -68.68 -60.68 3.37
C THR A 42 -68.85 -59.27 3.93
N GLU A 43 -69.43 -59.14 5.12
CA GLU A 43 -69.48 -57.86 5.83
C GLU A 43 -68.08 -57.25 6.07
N ALA A 44 -67.06 -58.10 6.22
CA ALA A 44 -65.68 -57.64 6.33
C ALA A 44 -65.16 -57.01 5.03
N ASP A 45 -65.54 -57.57 3.86
CA ASP A 45 -65.20 -57.00 2.55
C ASP A 45 -65.90 -55.66 2.33
N PHE A 46 -67.16 -55.54 2.78
CA PHE A 46 -67.89 -54.27 2.79
C PHE A 46 -67.17 -53.22 3.64
N LEU A 47 -66.80 -53.54 4.89
CA LEU A 47 -66.09 -52.60 5.77
C LEU A 47 -64.70 -52.23 5.23
N ALA A 48 -64.02 -53.16 4.53
CA ALA A 48 -62.76 -52.88 3.86
C ALA A 48 -62.95 -51.94 2.66
N SER A 49 -64.04 -52.09 1.90
CA SER A 49 -64.35 -51.21 0.76
C SER A 49 -64.61 -49.75 1.16
N LEU A 50 -65.09 -49.53 2.40
CA LEU A 50 -65.33 -48.19 2.93
C LEU A 50 -64.05 -47.52 3.46
N LYS A 51 -62.97 -48.29 3.63
CA LYS A 51 -61.68 -47.76 4.08
C LYS A 51 -60.87 -47.33 2.87
N GLY A 52 -60.69 -46.02 2.71
CA GLY A 52 -59.77 -45.49 1.70
C GLY A 52 -58.36 -46.05 1.86
N GLU A 53 -57.61 -46.09 0.75
CA GLU A 53 -56.21 -46.50 0.79
C GLU A 53 -55.42 -45.61 1.77
N LYS A 54 -54.46 -46.23 2.47
CA LYS A 54 -53.53 -45.48 3.31
C LYS A 54 -52.73 -44.55 2.40
N GLY A 55 -52.76 -43.24 2.68
CA GLY A 55 -51.98 -42.27 1.91
C GLY A 55 -50.49 -42.61 1.90
N ASP A 56 -49.84 -42.32 0.78
CA ASP A 56 -48.40 -42.51 0.62
C ASP A 56 -47.62 -41.76 1.70
N GLN A 57 -46.52 -42.35 2.15
CA GLN A 57 -45.60 -41.67 3.05
C GLN A 57 -45.00 -40.46 2.31
N GLY A 58 -45.05 -39.29 2.93
CA GLY A 58 -44.46 -38.08 2.37
C GLY A 58 -42.97 -38.25 2.06
N GLU A 59 -42.50 -37.58 1.01
CA GLU A 59 -41.09 -37.64 0.61
C GLU A 59 -40.18 -37.14 1.74
N PRO A 60 -38.96 -37.70 1.89
CA PRO A 60 -37.96 -37.17 2.80
C PRO A 60 -37.69 -35.69 2.50
N GLY A 61 -37.58 -34.87 3.55
CA GLY A 61 -37.27 -33.45 3.38
C GLY A 61 -35.92 -33.24 2.69
N GLU A 62 -35.83 -32.15 1.90
CA GLU A 62 -34.60 -31.78 1.22
C GLU A 62 -33.45 -31.58 2.22
N LYS A 63 -32.24 -31.99 1.82
CA LYS A 63 -31.02 -31.77 2.61
C LYS A 63 -30.76 -30.26 2.67
N GLY A 64 -30.57 -29.74 3.88
CA GLY A 64 -30.26 -28.32 4.07
C GLY A 64 -28.98 -27.89 3.32
N ASP A 65 -28.97 -26.64 2.89
CA ASP A 65 -27.85 -26.05 2.16
C ASP A 65 -26.54 -26.09 2.97
N PRO A 66 -25.38 -26.20 2.31
CA PRO A 66 -24.09 -26.00 2.95
C PRO A 66 -24.02 -24.64 3.65
N GLY A 67 -23.43 -24.59 4.84
CA GLY A 67 -23.23 -23.32 5.54
C GLY A 67 -22.31 -22.37 4.78
N ASP A 68 -22.48 -21.07 5.01
CA ASP A 68 -21.68 -20.03 4.38
C ASP A 68 -20.18 -20.19 4.68
N ALA A 69 -19.34 -19.76 3.72
CA ALA A 69 -17.90 -19.69 3.92
C ALA A 69 -17.56 -18.73 5.07
N GLY A 70 -16.62 -19.12 5.93
CA GLY A 70 -16.16 -18.28 7.02
C GLY A 70 -15.54 -16.96 6.52
N PRO A 71 -15.51 -15.90 7.36
CA PRO A 71 -14.93 -14.63 6.98
C PRO A 71 -13.44 -14.79 6.63
N GLN A 72 -12.98 -14.02 5.64
CA GLN A 72 -11.57 -13.93 5.31
C GLN A 72 -10.80 -13.32 6.50
N GLY A 73 -9.64 -13.90 6.83
CA GLY A 73 -8.80 -13.41 7.93
C GLY A 73 -8.25 -12.00 7.70
N ASP A 74 -7.96 -11.31 8.80
CA ASP A 74 -7.42 -9.94 8.76
C ASP A 74 -6.10 -9.87 8.00
N LYS A 75 -5.89 -8.74 7.32
CA LYS A 75 -4.60 -8.45 6.67
C LYS A 75 -3.51 -8.32 7.73
N GLY A 76 -2.36 -8.95 7.50
CA GLY A 76 -1.20 -8.81 8.38
C GLY A 76 -0.69 -7.36 8.49
N ASN A 77 -0.09 -7.05 9.64
CA ASN A 77 0.49 -5.74 9.91
C ASN A 77 1.62 -5.39 8.92
N THR A 78 1.79 -4.11 8.64
CA THR A 78 2.98 -3.61 7.92
C THR A 78 4.25 -3.87 8.73
N GLY A 79 5.33 -4.28 8.08
CA GLY A 79 6.63 -4.48 8.74
C GLY A 79 7.27 -3.17 9.21
N ASP A 80 8.21 -3.29 10.13
CA ASP A 80 8.95 -2.14 10.67
C ASP A 80 9.81 -1.44 9.61
N ARG A 81 10.04 -0.14 9.80
CA ARG A 81 10.97 0.64 8.97
C ARG A 81 12.40 0.14 9.19
N GLY A 82 13.19 0.03 8.11
CA GLY A 82 14.62 -0.26 8.20
C GLY A 82 15.41 0.82 8.96
N ALA A 83 16.60 0.47 9.44
CA ALA A 83 17.49 1.40 10.14
C ALA A 83 17.95 2.54 9.22
N ASP A 84 18.26 3.69 9.81
CA ASP A 84 18.82 4.84 9.08
C ASP A 84 20.22 4.50 8.54
N GLY A 85 20.52 4.98 7.34
CA GLY A 85 21.82 4.77 6.69
C GLY A 85 22.92 5.71 7.20
N ASN A 86 24.17 5.36 6.91
CA ASN A 86 25.32 6.21 7.20
C ASN A 86 25.27 7.51 6.38
N THR A 87 25.70 8.63 6.97
CA THR A 87 25.64 9.96 6.34
C THR A 87 27.04 10.57 6.16
N VAL A 88 27.19 11.44 5.16
CA VAL A 88 28.35 12.33 5.02
C VAL A 88 27.98 13.70 5.60
N LEU A 89 28.66 14.09 6.67
CA LEU A 89 28.53 15.38 7.34
C LEU A 89 29.55 16.39 6.77
N TYR A 90 29.39 17.68 7.07
CA TYR A 90 30.36 18.70 6.70
C TYR A 90 30.35 19.87 7.68
N GLY A 91 31.45 20.62 7.73
CA GLY A 91 31.56 21.82 8.54
C GLY A 91 32.95 22.46 8.43
N ALA A 92 33.10 23.63 9.05
CA ALA A 92 34.38 24.32 9.13
C ALA A 92 35.23 23.72 10.27
N GLY A 93 36.42 23.25 9.94
CA GLY A 93 37.34 22.61 10.89
C GLY A 93 37.08 21.11 11.09
N ALA A 94 38.01 20.47 11.81
CA ALA A 94 37.95 19.05 12.15
C ALA A 94 36.68 18.73 12.97
N PRO A 95 36.07 17.55 12.77
CA PRO A 95 34.84 17.20 13.47
C PRO A 95 35.07 17.03 14.98
N ALA A 96 34.15 17.56 15.78
CA ALA A 96 34.15 17.31 17.22
C ALA A 96 33.83 15.82 17.50
N ALA A 97 34.31 15.29 18.64
CA ALA A 97 34.10 13.90 19.02
C ALA A 97 32.60 13.51 19.09
N GLY A 98 31.74 14.45 19.50
CA GLY A 98 30.28 14.27 19.54
C GLY A 98 29.57 14.38 18.19
N THR A 99 30.24 14.84 17.13
CA THR A 99 29.63 14.98 15.81
C THR A 99 29.45 13.61 15.16
N GLY A 100 28.24 13.32 14.69
CA GLY A 100 27.90 12.10 13.95
C GLY A 100 27.89 10.81 14.76
N VAL A 101 27.40 9.75 14.14
CA VAL A 101 27.40 8.39 14.67
C VAL A 101 28.45 7.53 13.96
N ASP A 102 28.74 6.35 14.50
CA ASP A 102 29.63 5.40 13.86
C ASP A 102 29.16 5.03 12.46
N GLY A 103 30.09 4.92 11.52
CA GLY A 103 29.82 4.74 10.10
C GLY A 103 29.70 6.03 9.29
N ASN A 104 29.51 7.19 9.93
CA ASN A 104 29.45 8.47 9.20
C ASN A 104 30.82 8.90 8.67
N PHE A 105 30.79 9.68 7.59
CA PHE A 105 31.93 10.44 7.07
C PHE A 105 31.73 11.93 7.39
N TYR A 106 32.81 12.71 7.34
CA TYR A 106 32.78 14.15 7.54
C TYR A 106 33.75 14.86 6.60
N ILE A 107 33.36 15.99 6.03
CA ILE A 107 34.23 16.86 5.22
C ILE A 107 34.48 18.16 5.97
N ASP A 108 35.74 18.43 6.30
CA ASP A 108 36.20 19.75 6.74
C ASP A 108 36.37 20.65 5.51
N THR A 109 35.50 21.65 5.38
CA THR A 109 35.48 22.58 4.25
C THR A 109 36.58 23.65 4.33
N THR A 110 37.22 23.83 5.48
CA THR A 110 38.32 24.78 5.65
C THR A 110 39.62 24.19 5.13
N THR A 111 39.91 22.95 5.53
CA THR A 111 41.16 22.26 5.17
C THR A 111 41.01 21.34 3.97
N HIS A 112 39.78 21.18 3.45
CA HIS A 112 39.45 20.22 2.40
C HIS A 112 39.88 18.80 2.78
N THR A 113 39.56 18.39 4.00
CA THR A 113 39.97 17.10 4.58
C THR A 113 38.74 16.24 4.83
N MET A 114 38.77 14.98 4.39
CA MET A 114 37.74 13.99 4.67
C MET A 114 38.14 13.13 5.87
N TYR A 115 37.21 12.95 6.82
CA TYR A 115 37.34 12.08 7.98
C TYR A 115 36.33 10.93 7.86
N GLY A 116 36.72 9.74 8.30
CA GLY A 116 35.80 8.62 8.48
C GLY A 116 36.22 7.31 7.80
N PRO A 117 35.39 6.25 7.93
CA PRO A 117 34.15 6.22 8.72
C PRO A 117 34.43 6.36 10.23
N LYS A 118 33.54 7.03 10.96
CA LYS A 118 33.67 7.16 12.43
C LYS A 118 33.53 5.77 13.09
N ALA A 119 34.38 5.49 14.08
CA ALA A 119 34.33 4.26 14.88
C ALA A 119 34.69 4.59 16.35
N GLY A 120 33.71 5.07 17.11
CA GLY A 120 33.88 5.69 18.43
C GLY A 120 34.49 7.09 18.33
N THR A 121 35.69 7.19 17.77
CA THR A 121 36.40 8.45 17.49
C THR A 121 36.55 8.67 15.99
N TRP A 122 36.71 9.94 15.59
CA TRP A 122 37.05 10.26 14.21
C TRP A 122 38.49 9.81 13.90
N PRO A 123 38.70 9.01 12.83
CA PRO A 123 40.04 8.65 12.39
C PRO A 123 40.78 9.88 11.84
N ALA A 124 42.08 9.75 11.60
CA ALA A 124 42.86 10.80 10.94
C ALA A 124 42.24 11.16 9.58
N GLY A 125 42.20 12.47 9.30
CA GLY A 125 41.64 12.98 8.06
C GLY A 125 42.60 12.81 6.86
N THR A 126 42.02 12.66 5.68
CA THR A 126 42.73 12.60 4.40
C THR A 126 42.44 13.87 3.60
N GLY A 127 43.49 14.60 3.19
CA GLY A 127 43.35 15.79 2.35
C GLY A 127 42.82 15.44 0.95
N LEU A 128 41.90 16.26 0.43
CA LEU A 128 41.26 16.09 -0.87
C LEU A 128 41.95 16.89 -1.99
N ILE A 129 42.86 17.80 -1.63
CA ILE A 129 43.62 18.60 -2.59
C ILE A 129 45.00 17.96 -2.76
N GLY A 130 45.33 17.64 -4.01
CA GLY A 130 46.65 17.14 -4.39
C GLY A 130 47.75 18.21 -4.27
N PRO A 131 49.03 17.83 -4.41
CA PRO A 131 50.10 18.81 -4.43
C PRO A 131 49.90 19.83 -5.55
N LYS A 132 50.39 21.06 -5.35
CA LYS A 132 50.48 22.07 -6.42
C LYS A 132 51.30 21.47 -7.57
N GLY A 133 50.83 21.67 -8.81
CA GLY A 133 51.61 21.29 -9.99
C GLY A 133 52.93 22.06 -10.10
N ASP A 134 53.86 21.50 -10.85
CA ASP A 134 55.14 22.14 -11.13
C ASP A 134 54.96 23.51 -11.81
N GLN A 135 55.93 24.40 -11.61
CA GLN A 135 55.94 25.66 -12.34
C GLN A 135 56.08 25.39 -13.84
N GLY A 136 55.35 26.13 -14.67
CA GLY A 136 55.53 26.07 -16.12
C GLY A 136 56.94 26.52 -16.54
N ASP A 137 57.40 26.02 -17.68
CA ASP A 137 58.68 26.40 -18.25
C ASP A 137 58.77 27.92 -18.48
N PRO A 138 59.95 28.54 -18.34
CA PRO A 138 60.16 29.92 -18.72
C PRO A 138 59.73 30.19 -20.17
N GLY A 139 59.21 31.39 -20.43
CA GLY A 139 58.95 31.84 -21.80
C GLY A 139 60.24 31.87 -22.63
N THR A 140 60.11 31.64 -23.94
CA THR A 140 61.24 31.82 -24.86
C THR A 140 61.76 33.25 -24.79
N PRO A 141 63.09 33.49 -24.82
CA PRO A 141 63.64 34.84 -24.95
C PRO A 141 63.02 35.59 -26.14
N GLY A 142 62.86 36.91 -26.01
CA GLY A 142 62.45 37.76 -27.13
C GLY A 142 63.49 37.74 -28.25
N THR A 143 63.05 38.04 -29.47
CA THR A 143 63.99 38.27 -30.58
C THR A 143 64.88 39.47 -30.27
N ASN A 144 66.13 39.46 -30.76
CA ASN A 144 66.99 40.64 -30.69
C ASN A 144 66.28 41.83 -31.37
N GLY A 145 66.52 43.03 -30.84
CA GLY A 145 66.08 44.26 -31.52
C GLY A 145 66.83 44.44 -32.83
N ASP A 146 66.20 45.13 -33.79
CA ASP A 146 66.87 45.52 -35.03
C ASP A 146 68.12 46.36 -34.71
N ASP A 147 69.20 46.16 -35.47
CA ASP A 147 70.41 46.98 -35.36
C ASP A 147 70.07 48.46 -35.53
N GLY A 148 70.71 49.32 -34.72
CA GLY A 148 70.56 50.76 -34.85
C GLY A 148 71.01 51.25 -36.22
N ALA A 149 70.26 52.19 -36.81
CA ALA A 149 70.68 52.84 -38.05
C ALA A 149 72.11 53.39 -37.91
N ALA A 150 72.91 53.25 -38.97
CA ALA A 150 74.28 53.75 -39.00
C ALA A 150 74.33 55.23 -38.56
N GLY A 151 75.27 55.55 -37.66
CA GLY A 151 75.44 56.91 -37.15
C GLY A 151 75.77 57.89 -38.27
N ARG A 152 75.11 59.05 -38.28
CA ARG A 152 75.49 60.17 -39.14
C ARG A 152 76.78 60.78 -38.59
N SER A 153 77.87 60.63 -39.32
CA SER A 153 79.12 61.34 -39.01
C SER A 153 78.97 62.82 -39.37
N ILE A 154 79.38 63.69 -38.45
CA ILE A 154 79.64 65.11 -38.76
C ILE A 154 81.12 65.17 -39.15
N GLN A 155 81.41 65.56 -40.39
CA GLN A 155 82.77 65.89 -40.80
C GLN A 155 83.11 67.27 -40.23
N VAL A 156 84.04 67.34 -39.27
CA VAL A 156 84.61 68.61 -38.79
C VAL A 156 85.90 68.82 -39.55
N PHE A 157 85.93 69.82 -40.42
CA PHE A 157 87.15 70.26 -41.09
C PHE A 157 87.85 71.30 -40.21
N GLU A 158 89.17 71.16 -40.05
CA GLU A 158 89.97 72.24 -39.44
C GLU A 158 90.11 73.40 -40.43
N GLN A 159 90.24 74.62 -39.90
CA GLN A 159 90.09 75.90 -40.58
C GLN A 159 91.09 76.17 -41.75
N THR A 160 91.92 75.20 -42.14
CA THR A 160 92.94 75.37 -43.17
C THR A 160 92.50 74.95 -44.57
N ASP A 161 91.32 74.36 -44.74
CA ASP A 161 90.75 74.00 -46.07
C ASP A 161 89.57 74.92 -46.46
N GLU A 162 89.78 76.23 -46.39
CA GLU A 162 88.84 77.21 -46.94
C GLU A 162 89.00 77.31 -48.47
N PRO A 163 87.94 77.18 -49.30
CA PRO A 163 88.02 77.54 -50.70
C PRO A 163 88.23 79.06 -50.81
N ALA A 164 89.28 79.46 -51.54
CA ALA A 164 89.62 80.87 -51.73
C ALA A 164 88.41 81.66 -52.28
N GLY A 165 87.87 82.57 -51.45
CA GLY A 165 86.73 83.43 -51.80
C GLY A 165 85.56 83.41 -50.80
N SER A 166 85.63 82.61 -49.74
CA SER A 166 84.69 82.60 -48.61
C SER A 166 84.78 83.90 -47.79
N THR A 167 83.64 84.52 -47.43
CA THR A 167 83.55 85.74 -46.58
C THR A 167 83.09 85.42 -45.16
N TYR A 168 83.71 84.44 -44.52
CA TYR A 168 83.28 83.94 -43.20
C TYR A 168 84.29 84.25 -42.11
N PHE A 169 83.82 84.53 -40.90
CA PHE A 169 84.66 84.99 -39.80
C PHE A 169 85.04 83.83 -38.87
N PRO A 170 86.17 83.95 -38.12
CA PRO A 170 86.59 82.92 -37.19
C PRO A 170 85.54 82.68 -36.09
N GLY A 171 85.03 81.45 -36.02
CA GLY A 171 84.11 80.99 -34.96
C GLY A 171 82.75 80.51 -35.43
N ASP A 172 82.42 80.70 -36.70
CA ASP A 172 81.13 80.29 -37.20
C ASP A 172 81.13 78.79 -37.64
N LEU A 173 80.05 78.05 -37.37
CA LEU A 173 79.96 76.60 -37.62
C LEU A 173 79.43 76.32 -39.04
N TRP A 174 80.10 75.46 -39.81
CA TRP A 174 79.69 75.11 -41.18
C TRP A 174 78.97 73.75 -41.25
N ILE A 175 77.83 73.70 -41.92
CA ILE A 175 77.11 72.44 -42.23
C ILE A 175 76.75 72.46 -43.72
N GLN A 176 77.30 71.52 -44.49
CA GLN A 176 76.81 71.25 -45.84
C GLN A 176 75.61 70.29 -45.78
N PRO A 177 74.50 70.57 -46.47
CA PRO A 177 73.46 69.56 -46.65
C PRO A 177 74.03 68.44 -47.54
N ALA A 178 73.77 67.20 -47.13
CA ALA A 178 73.97 66.03 -47.99
C ALA A 178 73.05 66.08 -49.22
#